data_AF-A0A847J2U5-F1
#
_entry.id   AF-A0A847J2U5-F1
#
_cell.length_a   1.000
_cell.length_b   1.000
_cell.length_c   1.000
_cell.angle_alpha   90.00
_cell.angle_beta   90.00
_cell.angle_gamma   90.00
#
_symmetry.space_group_name_H-M   'P 1'
#
loop_
_entity.id
_entity.type
_entity.pdbx_description
1 polymer ?
#
loop_
_entity_poly.entity_id
_entity_poly.type
_entity_poly.pdbx_seq_one_letter_code
_entity_poly.pdbx_strand_id
1 'polypeptide(L)'
;MNEIVVTVQDAIISIEEREKVEQQVNEIAKKFKNYLPSADTLPADRATRAELRKVTKGLDDKRKEIKKDFNKPLSEFEAWVKKASKPLIDAIDAIDKGIKEIEENERQIRISVIDVAFKEKAKLAGLDYRLFVEKYDNYNKATNFNQHKQLKKGVLDDIETVIDYELQKQQGRKNDISSISEIALERSLTAEPYIRELDNGKGLNEILQDMLRDAKAQDEARAKREAEQAKRDAEMAKRASEFEAQRLQNSFNVPEDVTEQPKQAVNVVAEQIHQQSEPTLTEPENEQKQEVKKLKILTLEILIDPDNLLPPFKPFLDENGYRYKITKYEDVK
;
A
#
# COMPACT_ATOMS: atom_id res chain seq x y z
N MET A 1 24.62 46.35 21.23
CA MET A 1 23.46 46.57 22.11
C MET A 1 24.01 46.73 23.51
N ASN A 2 23.57 47.75 24.25
CA ASN A 2 23.94 47.86 25.66
C ASN A 2 23.26 46.72 26.42
N GLU A 3 23.99 46.11 27.35
CA GLU A 3 23.46 45.09 28.24
C GLU A 3 22.29 45.67 29.05
N ILE A 4 21.20 44.91 29.19
CA ILE A 4 20.06 45.34 30.00
C ILE A 4 20.48 45.22 31.46
N VAL A 5 20.85 46.34 32.07
CA VAL A 5 21.14 46.40 33.51
C VAL A 5 19.82 46.43 34.27
N VAL A 6 19.48 45.32 34.93
CA VAL A 6 18.32 45.22 35.82
C VAL A 6 18.82 45.27 37.25
N THR A 7 18.42 46.29 38.00
CA THR A 7 18.69 46.40 39.44
C THR A 7 17.50 45.90 40.23
N VAL A 8 17.73 44.93 41.12
CA VAL A 8 16.71 44.41 42.05
C VAL A 8 17.11 44.86 43.45
N GLN A 9 16.21 45.56 44.16
CA GLN A 9 16.35 45.81 45.59
C GLN A 9 15.57 44.75 46.36
N ASP A 10 16.17 44.21 47.42
CA ASP A 10 15.52 43.24 48.30
C ASP A 10 14.29 43.88 48.97
N ALA A 11 13.13 43.26 48.81
CA ALA A 11 11.93 43.73 49.49
C ALA A 11 11.89 43.19 50.93
N ILE A 12 11.99 44.11 51.89
CA ILE A 12 11.95 43.83 53.33
C ILE A 12 10.49 43.80 53.79
N ILE A 13 10.00 42.63 54.23
CA ILE A 13 8.65 42.49 54.81
C ILE A 13 8.77 42.61 56.34
N SER A 14 8.31 43.72 56.90
CA SER A 14 8.20 43.92 58.36
C SER A 14 6.77 43.67 58.83
N ILE A 15 6.63 42.93 59.94
CA ILE A 15 5.34 42.72 60.61
C ILE A 15 5.37 43.58 61.89
N GLU A 16 4.62 44.67 61.89
CA GLU A 16 4.46 45.49 63.09
C GLU A 16 3.85 44.65 64.21
N GLU A 17 4.42 44.75 65.42
CA GLU A 17 3.96 44.05 66.62
C GLU A 17 3.84 42.52 66.46
N ARG A 18 4.69 41.90 65.64
CA ARG A 18 4.71 40.44 65.39
C ARG A 18 4.55 39.60 66.66
N GLU A 19 5.30 39.91 67.70
CA GLU A 19 5.24 39.19 68.98
C GLU A 19 3.85 39.28 69.64
N LYS A 20 3.20 40.45 69.58
CA LYS A 20 1.84 40.62 70.13
C LYS A 20 0.82 39.84 69.32
N VAL A 21 0.93 39.83 67.99
CA VAL A 21 0.03 39.05 67.12
C VAL A 21 0.21 37.55 67.37
N GLU A 22 1.44 37.06 67.45
CA GLU A 22 1.73 35.66 67.77
C GLU A 22 1.26 35.27 69.18
N GLN A 23 1.43 36.16 70.17
CA GLN A 23 0.91 35.96 71.54
C GLN A 23 -0.62 35.89 71.55
N GLN A 24 -1.32 36.82 70.90
CA GLN A 24 -2.79 36.83 70.84
C GLN A 24 -3.34 35.58 70.15
N VAL A 25 -2.75 35.17 69.02
CA VAL A 25 -3.16 33.94 68.31
C VAL A 25 -2.91 32.71 69.19
N ASN A 26 -1.78 32.64 69.87
CA ASN A 26 -1.45 31.53 70.76
C ASN A 26 -2.33 31.48 72.02
N GLU A 27 -2.70 32.63 72.60
CA GLU A 27 -3.62 32.70 73.73
C GLU A 27 -5.02 32.23 73.34
N ILE A 28 -5.53 32.69 72.19
CA ILE A 28 -6.80 32.24 71.64
C ILE A 28 -6.76 30.72 71.40
N ALA A 29 -5.71 30.21 70.76
CA ALA A 29 -5.55 28.78 70.51
C ALA A 29 -5.47 27.96 71.81
N LYS A 30 -4.76 28.45 72.84
CA LYS A 30 -4.66 27.79 74.16
C LYS A 30 -6.00 27.68 74.86
N LYS A 31 -6.84 28.72 74.81
CA LYS A 31 -8.18 28.72 75.43
C LYS A 31 -9.09 27.62 74.90
N PHE A 32 -8.90 27.20 73.65
CA PHE A 32 -9.77 26.21 72.99
C PHE A 32 -9.11 24.84 72.75
N LYS A 33 -7.85 24.63 73.17
CA LYS A 33 -7.06 23.42 72.87
C LYS A 33 -7.69 22.10 73.34
N ASN A 34 -8.46 22.13 74.43
CA ASN A 34 -9.15 20.97 75.01
C ASN A 34 -10.67 21.21 75.20
N TYR A 35 -11.23 22.20 74.50
CA TYR A 35 -12.64 22.55 74.63
C TYR A 35 -13.53 21.56 73.87
N LEU A 36 -14.53 20.98 74.54
CA LEU A 36 -15.50 20.05 73.97
C LEU A 36 -16.89 20.73 73.93
N PRO A 37 -17.43 21.04 72.74
CA PRO A 37 -18.79 21.56 72.58
C PRO A 37 -19.86 20.60 73.14
N SER A 38 -20.91 21.13 73.76
CA SER A 38 -22.10 20.37 74.21
C SER A 38 -23.36 20.84 73.48
N ALA A 39 -24.47 20.10 73.64
CA ALA A 39 -25.74 20.44 72.98
C ALA A 39 -26.29 21.82 73.41
N ASP A 40 -26.06 22.21 74.67
CA ASP A 40 -26.53 23.46 75.25
C ASP A 40 -25.68 24.67 74.84
N THR A 41 -24.38 24.47 74.54
CA THR A 41 -23.44 25.54 74.11
C THR A 41 -23.37 25.73 72.60
N LEU A 42 -24.08 24.90 71.83
CA LEU A 42 -24.03 24.84 70.37
C LEU A 42 -24.19 26.20 69.64
N PRO A 43 -25.09 27.13 70.05
CA PRO A 43 -25.21 28.44 69.40
C PRO A 43 -23.96 29.31 69.61
N ALA A 44 -23.41 29.31 70.84
CA ALA A 44 -22.22 30.08 71.18
C ALA A 44 -20.97 29.50 70.49
N ASP A 45 -20.84 28.18 70.45
CA ASP A 45 -19.71 27.50 69.80
C ASP A 45 -19.65 27.75 68.29
N ARG A 46 -20.82 27.86 67.64
CA ARG A 46 -20.91 28.25 66.23
C ARG A 46 -20.42 29.68 66.00
N ALA A 47 -20.75 30.61 66.90
CA ALA A 47 -20.28 31.99 66.83
C ALA A 47 -18.76 32.08 67.05
N THR A 48 -18.25 31.42 68.08
CA THR A 48 -16.80 31.35 68.37
C THR A 48 -16.03 30.73 67.20
N ARG A 49 -16.52 29.64 66.60
CA ARG A 49 -15.90 29.05 65.39
C ARG A 49 -15.86 30.05 64.23
N ALA A 50 -16.91 30.85 64.05
CA ALA A 50 -16.96 31.85 63.00
C ALA A 50 -15.90 32.95 63.23
N GLU A 51 -15.71 33.39 64.47
CA GLU A 51 -14.68 34.36 64.84
C GLU A 51 -13.26 33.83 64.62
N LEU A 52 -12.97 32.59 65.06
CA LEU A 52 -11.66 31.95 64.83
C LEU A 52 -11.34 31.81 63.34
N ARG A 53 -12.35 31.45 62.53
CA ARG A 53 -12.23 31.41 61.06
C ARG A 53 -12.00 32.79 60.46
N LYS A 54 -12.58 33.84 61.02
CA LYS A 54 -12.39 35.22 60.58
C LYS A 54 -10.95 35.69 60.82
N VAL A 55 -10.37 35.36 61.98
CA VAL A 55 -8.97 35.68 62.32
C VAL A 55 -8.00 34.95 61.38
N THR A 56 -8.15 33.63 61.22
CA THR A 56 -7.30 32.85 60.31
C THR A 56 -7.42 33.31 58.85
N LYS A 57 -8.64 33.62 58.40
CA LYS A 57 -8.86 34.18 57.06
C LYS A 57 -8.20 35.55 56.89
N GLY A 58 -8.28 36.44 57.89
CA GLY A 58 -7.65 37.76 57.82
C GLY A 58 -6.12 37.70 57.63
N LEU A 59 -5.44 36.78 58.34
CA LEU A 59 -4.00 36.55 58.17
C LEU A 59 -3.68 35.99 56.77
N ASP A 60 -4.48 35.03 56.29
CA ASP A 60 -4.32 34.43 54.97
C ASP A 60 -4.56 35.44 53.83
N ASP A 61 -5.54 36.33 54.00
CA ASP A 61 -5.88 37.41 53.06
C ASP A 61 -4.75 38.46 53.02
N LYS A 62 -4.20 38.86 54.17
CA LYS A 62 -3.02 39.75 54.22
C LYS A 62 -1.78 39.13 53.60
N ARG A 63 -1.53 37.83 53.81
CA ARG A 63 -0.46 37.09 53.11
C ARG A 63 -0.63 37.16 51.59
N LYS A 64 -1.85 36.94 51.09
CA LYS A 64 -2.15 36.99 49.64
C LYS A 64 -1.98 38.40 49.08
N GLU A 65 -2.40 39.43 49.81
CA GLU A 65 -2.25 40.83 49.44
C GLU A 65 -0.76 41.19 49.27
N ILE A 66 0.06 40.94 50.30
CA ILE A 66 1.51 41.20 50.24
C ILE A 66 2.18 40.40 49.12
N LYS A 67 1.82 39.12 48.95
CA LYS A 67 2.35 38.30 47.85
C LYS A 67 2.01 38.88 46.48
N LYS A 68 0.81 39.43 46.30
CA LYS A 68 0.38 40.05 45.05
C LYS A 68 1.19 41.32 44.77
N ASP A 69 1.36 42.17 45.77
CA ASP A 69 2.10 43.42 45.62
C ASP A 69 3.59 43.18 45.38
N PHE A 70 4.18 42.19 46.06
CA PHE A 70 5.58 41.80 45.85
C PHE A 70 5.82 41.21 44.45
N ASN A 71 4.88 40.41 43.92
CA ASN A 71 5.02 39.81 42.59
C ASN A 71 4.65 40.77 41.45
N LYS A 72 4.02 41.92 41.74
CA LYS A 72 3.58 42.87 40.74
C LYS A 72 4.75 43.47 39.93
N PRO A 73 5.84 43.98 40.55
CA PRO A 73 7.02 44.44 39.81
C PRO A 73 7.65 43.36 38.91
N LEU A 74 7.70 42.11 39.40
CA LEU A 74 8.21 40.98 38.61
C LEU A 74 7.33 40.72 37.38
N SER A 75 6.01 40.66 37.58
CA SER A 75 5.06 40.44 36.48
C SER A 75 5.07 41.58 35.45
N GLU A 76 5.22 42.83 35.90
CA GLU A 76 5.37 43.99 35.04
C GLU A 76 6.67 43.93 34.23
N PHE A 77 7.78 43.52 34.85
CA PHE A 77 9.05 43.32 34.16
C PHE A 77 8.97 42.20 33.10
N GLU A 78 8.42 41.03 33.45
CA GLU A 78 8.21 39.93 32.49
C GLU A 78 7.34 40.35 31.30
N ALA A 79 6.25 41.07 31.58
CA ALA A 79 5.36 41.60 30.54
C ALA A 79 6.08 42.62 29.65
N TRP A 80 6.90 43.49 30.25
CA TRP A 80 7.72 44.45 29.51
C TRP A 80 8.76 43.76 28.65
N VAL A 81 9.52 42.78 29.18
CA VAL A 81 10.51 42.02 28.40
C VAL A 81 9.85 41.34 27.22
N LYS A 82 8.71 40.67 27.43
CA LYS A 82 7.95 40.01 26.36
C LYS A 82 7.46 41.01 25.29
N LYS A 83 7.02 42.19 25.71
CA LYS A 83 6.59 43.26 24.78
C LYS A 83 7.77 43.87 24.03
N ALA A 84 8.90 44.05 24.70
CA ALA A 84 10.11 44.65 24.14
C ALA A 84 10.83 43.69 23.19
N SER A 85 10.82 42.39 23.45
CA SER A 85 11.41 41.37 22.57
C SER A 85 10.52 41.01 21.39
N LYS A 86 9.20 41.24 21.49
CA LYS A 86 8.24 40.88 20.43
C LYS A 86 8.61 41.41 19.03
N PRO A 87 8.95 42.69 18.81
CA PRO A 87 9.33 43.17 17.49
C PRO A 87 10.56 42.46 16.90
N LEU A 88 11.50 42.03 17.75
CA LEU A 88 12.67 41.26 17.31
C LEU A 88 12.29 39.82 16.95
N ILE A 89 11.43 39.19 17.75
CA ILE A 89 10.90 37.84 17.45
C ILE A 89 10.14 37.88 16.12
N ASP A 90 9.23 38.84 15.96
CA ASP A 90 8.45 39.00 14.72
C ASP A 90 9.37 39.23 13.50
N ALA A 91 10.47 39.98 13.68
CA ALA A 91 11.47 40.19 12.62
C ALA A 91 12.28 38.93 12.30
N ILE A 92 12.67 38.15 13.32
CA ILE A 92 13.35 36.85 13.15
C ILE A 92 12.44 35.89 12.40
N ASP A 93 11.18 35.76 12.81
CA ASP A 93 10.20 34.88 12.17
C ASP A 93 9.98 35.25 10.70
N ALA A 94 9.94 36.54 10.38
CA ALA A 94 9.83 37.02 9.00
C ALA A 94 11.09 36.68 8.17
N ILE A 95 12.28 36.84 8.73
CA ILE A 95 13.55 36.47 8.09
C ILE A 95 13.61 34.96 7.86
N ASP A 96 13.29 34.16 8.88
CA ASP A 96 13.30 32.69 8.80
C ASP A 96 12.33 32.18 7.73
N LYS A 97 11.15 32.79 7.62
CA LYS A 97 10.20 32.48 6.55
C LYS A 97 10.80 32.81 5.18
N GLY A 98 11.40 33.98 5.02
CA GLY A 98 12.08 34.37 3.78
C GLY A 98 13.23 33.43 3.41
N ILE A 99 14.05 33.02 4.38
CA ILE A 99 15.14 32.05 4.17
C ILE A 99 14.57 30.72 3.67
N LYS A 100 13.55 30.17 4.33
CA LYS A 100 12.92 28.89 3.93
C LYS A 100 12.34 28.96 2.52
N GLU A 101 11.68 30.06 2.16
CA GLU A 101 11.13 30.26 0.81
C GLU A 101 12.24 30.30 -0.25
N ILE A 102 13.35 30.99 0.04
CA ILE A 102 14.51 31.05 -0.86
C ILE A 102 15.14 29.67 -1.00
N GLU A 103 15.39 28.96 0.11
CA GLU A 103 16.00 27.62 0.10
C GLU A 103 15.16 26.61 -0.68
N GLU A 104 13.83 26.62 -0.50
CA GLU A 104 12.93 25.74 -1.24
C GLU A 104 12.87 26.12 -2.72
N ASN A 105 12.83 27.41 -3.06
CA ASN A 105 12.89 27.84 -4.46
C ASN A 105 14.22 27.41 -5.12
N GLU A 106 15.35 27.55 -4.43
CA GLU A 106 16.63 27.07 -4.94
C GLU A 106 16.66 25.55 -5.08
N ARG A 107 16.03 24.81 -4.16
CA ARG A 107 15.84 23.37 -4.24
C ARG A 107 15.05 22.98 -5.50
N GLN A 108 13.93 23.66 -5.76
CA GLN A 108 13.11 23.40 -6.94
C GLN A 108 13.81 23.75 -8.24
N ILE A 109 14.56 24.86 -8.28
CA ILE A 109 15.41 25.21 -9.43
C ILE A 109 16.42 24.11 -9.71
N ARG A 110 17.13 23.59 -8.69
CA ARG A 110 18.08 22.48 -8.87
C ARG A 110 17.39 21.23 -9.41
N ILE A 111 16.24 20.87 -8.84
CA ILE A 111 15.44 19.72 -9.32
C ILE A 111 15.01 19.91 -10.77
N SER A 112 14.61 21.11 -11.19
CA SER A 112 14.23 21.38 -12.58
C SER A 112 15.39 21.16 -13.57
N VAL A 113 16.61 21.54 -13.18
CA VAL A 113 17.80 21.33 -14.01
C VAL A 113 18.15 19.84 -14.09
N ILE A 114 18.02 19.12 -12.97
CA ILE A 114 18.21 17.66 -12.92
C ILE A 114 17.17 16.94 -13.79
N ASP A 115 15.92 17.35 -13.70
CA ASP A 115 14.80 16.82 -14.50
C ASP A 115 15.05 16.98 -16.00
N VAL A 116 15.50 18.17 -16.43
CA VAL A 116 15.88 18.40 -17.83
C VAL A 116 17.01 17.47 -18.27
N ALA A 117 18.07 17.34 -17.47
CA ALA A 117 19.21 16.49 -17.81
C ALA A 117 18.82 15.01 -17.94
N PHE A 118 18.03 14.48 -16.99
CA PHE A 118 17.51 13.12 -17.07
C PHE A 118 16.56 12.92 -18.25
N LYS A 119 15.66 13.87 -18.52
CA LYS A 119 14.74 13.79 -19.67
C LYS A 119 15.49 13.76 -20.99
N GLU A 120 16.47 14.64 -21.18
CA GLU A 120 17.28 14.67 -22.41
C GLU A 120 18.01 13.35 -22.62
N LYS A 121 18.74 12.89 -21.60
CA LYS A 121 19.54 11.67 -21.69
C LYS A 121 18.67 10.40 -21.81
N ALA A 122 17.58 10.31 -21.04
CA ALA A 122 16.66 9.16 -21.12
C ALA A 122 15.96 9.10 -22.48
N LYS A 123 15.56 10.25 -23.04
CA LYS A 123 14.97 10.33 -24.39
C LYS A 123 15.95 9.86 -25.46
N LEU A 124 17.23 10.22 -25.36
CA LEU A 124 18.27 9.74 -26.28
C LEU A 124 18.46 8.22 -26.19
N ALA A 125 18.33 7.65 -24.99
CA ALA A 125 18.39 6.20 -24.76
C ALA A 125 17.06 5.46 -25.05
N GLY A 126 15.98 6.17 -25.38
CA GLY A 126 14.66 5.57 -25.59
C GLY A 126 13.98 5.04 -24.32
N LEU A 127 14.39 5.53 -23.14
CA LEU A 127 13.83 5.15 -21.83
C LEU A 127 12.79 6.16 -21.34
N ASP A 128 11.83 5.69 -20.53
CA ASP A 128 10.93 6.59 -19.79
C ASP A 128 11.70 7.31 -18.68
N TYR A 129 11.74 8.65 -18.75
CA TYR A 129 12.42 9.49 -17.77
C TYR A 129 11.86 9.31 -16.35
N ARG A 130 10.60 8.87 -16.22
CA ARG A 130 9.94 8.66 -14.92
C ARG A 130 10.62 7.60 -14.06
N LEU A 131 11.34 6.67 -14.67
CA LEU A 131 12.12 5.64 -13.97
C LEU A 131 13.22 6.23 -13.06
N PHE A 132 13.61 7.49 -13.30
CA PHE A 132 14.72 8.13 -12.61
C PHE A 132 14.29 9.20 -11.61
N VAL A 133 13.00 9.52 -11.49
CA VAL A 133 12.50 10.62 -10.65
C VAL A 133 12.89 10.44 -9.18
N GLU A 134 12.85 9.21 -8.67
CA GLU A 134 13.27 8.89 -7.30
C GLU A 134 14.76 9.20 -7.04
N LYS A 135 15.58 9.31 -8.09
CA LYS A 135 17.01 9.59 -7.98
C LYS A 135 17.29 11.10 -7.89
N TYR A 136 16.34 11.98 -8.21
CA TYR A 136 16.62 13.42 -8.35
C TYR A 136 17.16 14.04 -7.06
N ASP A 137 16.63 13.65 -5.91
CA ASP A 137 17.09 14.16 -4.61
C ASP A 137 18.56 13.79 -4.32
N ASN A 138 19.08 12.67 -4.85
CA ASN A 138 20.49 12.30 -4.70
C ASN A 138 21.43 13.31 -5.37
N TYR A 139 20.95 13.96 -6.44
CA TYR A 139 21.68 14.96 -7.21
C TYR A 139 21.44 16.39 -6.73
N ASN A 140 20.47 16.62 -5.85
CA ASN A 140 20.04 17.92 -5.36
C ASN A 140 20.98 18.51 -4.28
N LYS A 141 22.28 18.51 -4.57
CA LYS A 141 23.33 19.05 -3.71
C LYS A 141 23.96 20.24 -4.40
N ALA A 142 24.12 21.37 -3.70
CA ALA A 142 24.72 22.58 -4.27
C ALA A 142 26.12 22.30 -4.89
N THR A 143 26.87 21.36 -4.33
CA THR A 143 28.19 20.92 -4.83
C THR A 143 28.18 20.34 -6.24
N ASN A 144 27.02 19.85 -6.71
CA ASN A 144 26.85 19.24 -8.03
C ASN A 144 26.67 20.27 -9.15
N PHE A 145 26.48 21.54 -8.79
CA PHE A 145 26.24 22.64 -9.71
C PHE A 145 27.46 23.54 -9.84
N ASN A 146 27.62 24.16 -11.01
CA ASN A 146 28.61 25.20 -11.25
C ASN A 146 28.07 26.58 -10.82
N GLN A 147 28.90 27.62 -10.99
CA GLN A 147 28.54 29.00 -10.65
C GLN A 147 27.34 29.53 -11.45
N HIS A 148 27.04 28.93 -12.61
CA HIS A 148 25.90 29.27 -13.47
C HIS A 148 24.65 28.42 -13.18
N LYS A 149 24.60 27.71 -12.04
CA LYS A 149 23.50 26.82 -11.65
C LYS A 149 23.22 25.69 -12.66
N GLN A 150 24.23 25.27 -13.43
CA GLN A 150 24.17 24.11 -14.31
C GLN A 150 24.88 22.92 -13.68
N LEU A 151 24.49 21.70 -14.03
CA LEU A 151 25.15 20.48 -13.56
C LEU A 151 26.61 20.43 -14.04
N LYS A 152 27.51 20.02 -13.15
CA LYS A 152 28.91 19.76 -13.50
C LYS A 152 29.02 18.56 -14.43
N LYS A 153 30.06 18.55 -15.27
CA LYS A 153 30.32 17.46 -16.22
C LYS A 153 30.32 16.07 -15.55
N GLY A 154 31.07 15.90 -14.45
CA GLY A 154 31.11 14.60 -13.76
C GLY A 154 29.76 14.12 -13.22
N VAL A 155 28.81 15.04 -12.99
CA VAL A 155 27.44 14.69 -12.59
C VAL A 155 26.62 14.28 -13.81
N LEU A 156 26.81 14.94 -14.95
CA LEU A 156 26.19 14.53 -16.22
C LEU A 156 26.69 13.13 -16.66
N ASP A 157 27.99 12.86 -16.49
CA ASP A 157 28.59 11.55 -16.79
C ASP A 157 28.02 10.45 -15.87
N ASP A 158 27.78 10.77 -14.59
CA ASP A 158 27.12 9.85 -13.64
C ASP A 158 25.65 9.60 -14.00
N ILE A 159 24.90 10.63 -14.40
CA ILE A 159 23.53 10.49 -14.90
C ILE A 159 23.49 9.58 -16.14
N GLU A 160 24.44 9.75 -17.06
CA GLU A 160 24.57 8.90 -18.25
C GLU A 160 24.86 7.44 -17.87
N THR A 161 25.76 7.22 -16.91
CA THR A 161 26.05 5.87 -16.38
C THR A 161 24.79 5.21 -15.78
N VAL A 162 23.99 5.96 -15.04
CA VAL A 162 22.72 5.47 -14.46
C VAL A 162 21.71 5.09 -15.55
N ILE A 163 21.66 5.85 -16.62
CA ILE A 163 20.77 5.61 -17.77
C ILE A 163 21.23 4.39 -18.56
N ASP A 164 22.53 4.28 -18.84
CA ASP A 164 23.13 3.15 -19.54
C ASP A 164 22.91 1.84 -18.77
N TYR A 165 23.01 1.88 -17.44
CA TYR A 165 22.72 0.74 -16.59
C TYR A 165 21.27 0.24 -16.75
N GLU A 166 20.30 1.16 -16.71
CA GLU A 166 18.89 0.79 -16.87
C GLU A 166 18.59 0.30 -18.30
N LEU A 167 19.22 0.90 -19.31
CA LEU A 167 19.13 0.44 -20.70
C LEU A 167 19.65 -0.99 -20.85
N GLN A 168 20.85 -1.26 -20.34
CA GLN A 168 21.47 -2.59 -20.39
C GLN A 168 20.63 -3.63 -19.65
N LYS A 169 20.03 -3.26 -18.52
CA LYS A 169 19.12 -4.13 -17.76
C LYS A 169 17.86 -4.48 -18.56
N GLN A 170 17.22 -3.51 -19.20
CA GLN A 170 16.04 -3.77 -20.04
C GLN A 170 16.38 -4.61 -21.28
N GLN A 171 17.51 -4.32 -21.92
CA GLN A 171 17.97 -5.09 -23.07
C GLN A 171 18.37 -6.52 -22.68
N GLY A 172 19.04 -6.69 -21.53
CA GLY A 172 19.37 -8.00 -20.96
C GLY A 172 18.11 -8.83 -20.72
N ARG A 173 17.11 -8.26 -20.03
CA ARG A 173 15.81 -8.94 -19.83
C ARG A 173 15.13 -9.30 -21.15
N LYS A 174 15.17 -8.41 -22.15
CA LYS A 174 14.60 -8.70 -23.48
C LYS A 174 15.31 -9.87 -24.16
N ASN A 175 16.64 -9.91 -24.08
CA ASN A 175 17.44 -11.01 -24.63
C ASN A 175 17.13 -12.33 -23.91
N ASP A 176 17.07 -12.31 -22.57
CA ASP A 176 16.75 -13.48 -21.76
C ASP A 176 15.36 -14.04 -22.10
N ILE A 177 14.35 -13.18 -22.21
CA ILE A 177 13.00 -13.56 -22.65
C ILE A 177 13.02 -14.15 -24.06
N SER A 178 13.81 -13.57 -24.96
CA SER A 178 13.95 -14.07 -26.34
C SER A 178 14.54 -15.49 -26.34
N SER A 179 15.61 -15.73 -25.58
CA SER A 179 16.23 -17.06 -25.46
C SER A 179 15.29 -18.09 -24.85
N ILE A 180 14.54 -17.72 -23.81
CA ILE A 180 13.50 -18.59 -23.23
C ILE A 180 12.42 -18.90 -24.26
N SER A 181 11.94 -17.89 -25.00
CA SER A 181 10.87 -18.06 -25.97
C SER A 181 11.29 -18.95 -27.15
N GLU A 182 12.52 -18.80 -27.63
CA GLU A 182 13.10 -19.61 -28.70
C GLU A 182 13.20 -21.08 -28.28
N ILE A 183 13.77 -21.37 -27.12
CA ILE A 183 13.91 -22.74 -26.60
C ILE A 183 12.54 -23.35 -26.30
N ALA A 184 11.60 -22.56 -25.77
CA ALA A 184 10.25 -23.03 -25.51
C ALA A 184 9.57 -23.46 -26.81
N LEU A 185 9.70 -22.66 -27.87
CA LEU A 185 9.17 -22.98 -29.20
C LEU A 185 9.82 -24.25 -29.77
N GLU A 186 11.15 -24.35 -29.75
CA GLU A 186 11.89 -25.52 -30.24
C GLU A 186 11.49 -26.82 -29.53
N ARG A 187 11.22 -26.75 -28.22
CA ARG A 187 10.88 -27.91 -27.39
C ARG A 187 9.37 -28.13 -27.23
N SER A 188 8.54 -27.35 -27.92
CA SER A 188 7.08 -27.40 -27.77
C SER A 188 6.61 -27.25 -26.32
N LEU A 189 7.29 -26.37 -25.57
CA LEU A 189 6.96 -25.94 -24.21
C LEU A 189 6.28 -24.57 -24.24
N THR A 190 5.63 -24.20 -23.14
CA THR A 190 5.07 -22.85 -22.94
C THR A 190 6.11 -21.94 -22.29
N ALA A 191 6.32 -20.72 -22.82
CA ALA A 191 7.37 -19.82 -22.34
C ALA A 191 7.00 -19.07 -21.05
N GLU A 192 5.71 -18.76 -20.84
CA GLU A 192 5.22 -17.93 -19.74
C GLU A 192 5.64 -18.38 -18.32
N PRO A 193 5.64 -19.69 -17.98
CA PRO A 193 6.11 -20.15 -16.67
C PRO A 193 7.56 -19.75 -16.41
N TYR A 194 8.43 -19.94 -17.41
CA TYR A 194 9.85 -19.66 -17.32
C TYR A 194 10.15 -18.16 -17.32
N ILE A 195 9.39 -17.35 -18.08
CA ILE A 195 9.49 -15.88 -18.03
C ILE A 195 9.11 -15.36 -16.64
N ARG A 196 8.10 -15.95 -15.98
CA ARG A 196 7.76 -15.59 -14.61
C ARG A 196 8.87 -15.94 -13.63
N GLU A 197 9.56 -17.06 -13.81
CA GLU A 197 10.73 -17.40 -12.99
C GLU A 197 11.88 -16.41 -13.18
N LEU A 198 12.12 -15.95 -14.41
CA LEU A 198 13.07 -14.89 -14.71
C LEU A 198 12.70 -13.59 -13.97
N ASP A 199 11.42 -13.20 -14.00
CA ASP A 199 10.93 -12.02 -13.28
C ASP A 199 11.03 -12.15 -11.76
N ASN A 200 10.99 -13.39 -11.24
CA ASN A 200 11.24 -13.69 -9.82
C ASN A 200 12.73 -13.72 -9.45
N GLY A 201 13.63 -13.43 -10.39
CA GLY A 201 15.07 -13.33 -10.16
C GLY A 201 15.85 -14.62 -10.34
N LYS A 202 15.25 -15.68 -10.91
CA LYS A 202 15.97 -16.90 -11.27
C LYS A 202 16.87 -16.63 -12.48
N GLY A 203 18.11 -17.14 -12.44
CA GLY A 203 19.08 -16.90 -13.51
C GLY A 203 18.71 -17.64 -14.80
N LEU A 204 18.98 -17.01 -15.96
CA LEU A 204 18.69 -17.60 -17.28
C LEU A 204 19.22 -19.04 -17.40
N ASN A 205 20.47 -19.30 -17.03
CA ASN A 205 21.07 -20.64 -17.14
C ASN A 205 20.30 -21.71 -16.35
N GLU A 206 19.80 -21.38 -15.17
CA GLU A 206 19.01 -22.33 -14.36
C GLU A 206 17.66 -22.60 -15.02
N ILE A 207 17.02 -21.55 -15.52
CA ILE A 207 15.76 -21.65 -16.28
C ILE A 207 15.96 -22.56 -17.50
N LEU A 208 17.03 -22.36 -18.27
CA LEU A 208 17.31 -23.19 -19.46
C LEU A 208 17.53 -24.66 -19.10
N GLN A 209 18.16 -24.96 -17.95
CA GLN A 209 18.31 -26.34 -17.48
C GLN A 209 16.97 -26.98 -17.12
N ASP A 210 16.07 -26.23 -16.50
CA ASP A 210 14.74 -26.75 -16.14
C ASP A 210 13.87 -26.95 -17.38
N MET A 211 13.93 -26.04 -18.35
CA MET A 211 13.29 -26.24 -19.66
C MET A 211 13.76 -27.53 -20.34
N LEU A 212 15.06 -27.83 -20.31
CA LEU A 212 15.59 -29.07 -20.89
C LEU A 212 15.10 -30.33 -20.15
N ARG A 213 14.94 -30.25 -18.83
CA ARG A 213 14.39 -31.36 -18.03
C ARG A 213 12.91 -31.57 -18.33
N ASP A 214 12.14 -30.50 -18.41
CA ASP A 214 10.72 -30.55 -18.70
C ASP A 214 10.45 -31.06 -20.12
N ALA A 215 11.25 -30.62 -21.10
CA ALA A 215 11.22 -31.15 -22.46
C ALA A 215 11.45 -32.66 -22.49
N LYS A 216 12.48 -33.14 -21.77
CA LYS A 216 12.78 -34.57 -21.68
C LYS A 216 11.63 -35.35 -21.04
N ALA A 217 11.05 -34.83 -19.95
CA ALA A 217 9.91 -35.45 -19.29
C ALA A 217 8.67 -35.50 -20.20
N GLN A 218 8.45 -34.47 -21.01
CA GLN A 218 7.38 -34.42 -22.00
C GLN A 218 7.58 -35.45 -23.12
N ASP A 219 8.80 -35.57 -23.64
CA ASP A 219 9.16 -36.56 -24.66
C ASP A 219 8.96 -38.00 -24.15
N GLU A 220 9.44 -38.29 -22.93
CA GLU A 220 9.24 -39.59 -22.28
C GLU A 220 7.75 -39.89 -22.06
N ALA A 221 6.97 -38.89 -21.63
CA ALA A 221 5.53 -39.03 -21.42
C ALA A 221 4.76 -39.21 -22.75
N ARG A 222 5.19 -38.56 -23.83
CA ARG A 222 4.62 -38.74 -25.17
C ARG A 222 4.93 -40.14 -25.70
N ALA A 223 6.20 -40.57 -25.65
CA ALA A 223 6.62 -41.89 -26.09
C ALA A 223 5.88 -43.01 -25.34
N LYS A 224 5.66 -42.85 -24.03
CA LYS A 224 4.87 -43.79 -23.24
C LYS A 224 3.41 -43.86 -23.70
N ARG A 225 2.77 -42.71 -23.94
CA ARG A 225 1.38 -42.64 -24.44
C ARG A 225 1.24 -43.26 -25.83
N GLU A 226 2.17 -43.00 -26.73
CA GLU A 226 2.20 -43.59 -28.08
C GLU A 226 2.38 -45.10 -28.02
N ALA A 227 3.29 -45.61 -27.16
CA ALA A 227 3.49 -47.03 -26.97
C ALA A 227 2.25 -47.74 -26.37
N GLU A 228 1.59 -47.12 -25.39
CA GLU A 228 0.33 -47.64 -24.82
C GLU A 228 -0.82 -47.63 -25.83
N GLN A 229 -0.90 -46.61 -26.67
CA GLN A 229 -1.90 -46.53 -27.74
C GLN A 229 -1.65 -47.59 -28.82
N ALA A 230 -0.40 -47.73 -29.29
CA ALA A 230 -0.02 -48.78 -30.24
C ALA A 230 -0.30 -50.19 -29.72
N LYS A 231 -0.10 -50.44 -28.41
CA LYS A 231 -0.48 -51.71 -27.77
C LYS A 231 -1.99 -51.94 -27.79
N ARG A 232 -2.80 -50.93 -27.46
CA ARG A 232 -4.27 -51.02 -27.51
C ARG A 232 -4.76 -51.27 -28.94
N ASP A 233 -4.21 -50.57 -29.91
CA ASP A 233 -4.58 -50.73 -31.33
C ASP A 233 -4.21 -52.13 -31.83
N ALA A 234 -3.04 -52.65 -31.45
CA ALA A 234 -2.61 -54.02 -31.78
C ALA A 234 -3.49 -55.09 -31.10
N GLU A 235 -3.91 -54.88 -29.85
CA GLU A 235 -4.82 -55.80 -29.13
C GLU A 235 -6.22 -55.80 -29.77
N MET A 236 -6.75 -54.63 -30.13
CA MET A 236 -8.02 -54.50 -30.85
C MET A 236 -7.96 -55.18 -32.22
N ALA A 237 -6.86 -55.01 -32.97
CA ALA A 237 -6.65 -55.66 -34.26
C ALA A 237 -6.57 -57.19 -34.11
N LYS A 238 -5.89 -57.70 -33.07
CA LYS A 238 -5.84 -59.14 -32.77
C LYS A 238 -7.22 -59.69 -32.42
N ARG A 239 -7.99 -59.04 -31.54
CA ARG A 239 -9.36 -59.47 -31.22
C ARG A 239 -10.28 -59.48 -32.43
N ALA A 240 -10.16 -58.48 -33.32
CA ALA A 240 -10.94 -58.45 -34.56
C ALA A 240 -10.59 -59.64 -35.47
N SER A 241 -9.29 -59.94 -35.62
CA SER A 241 -8.80 -61.09 -36.39
C SER A 241 -9.23 -62.43 -35.77
N GLU A 242 -9.18 -62.57 -34.44
CA GLU A 242 -9.65 -63.76 -33.72
C GLU A 242 -11.17 -63.96 -33.87
N PHE A 243 -11.96 -62.88 -33.79
CA PHE A 243 -13.41 -62.95 -34.01
C PHE A 243 -13.74 -63.39 -35.45
N GLU A 244 -12.99 -62.89 -36.43
CA GLU A 244 -13.12 -63.31 -37.83
C GLU A 244 -12.73 -64.78 -38.03
N ALA A 245 -11.62 -65.22 -37.44
CA ALA A 245 -11.19 -66.62 -37.47
C ALA A 245 -12.20 -67.56 -36.78
N GLN A 246 -12.80 -67.15 -35.66
CA GLN A 246 -13.82 -67.92 -34.96
C GLN A 246 -15.14 -68.00 -35.75
N ARG A 247 -15.52 -66.95 -36.50
CA ARG A 247 -16.63 -67.01 -37.46
C ARG A 247 -16.37 -68.05 -38.56
N LEU A 248 -15.15 -68.09 -39.10
CA LEU A 248 -14.75 -69.07 -40.12
C LEU A 248 -14.72 -70.50 -39.55
N GLN A 249 -14.32 -70.70 -38.30
CA GLN A 249 -14.25 -72.02 -37.68
C GLN A 249 -15.63 -72.56 -37.28
N ASN A 250 -16.54 -71.70 -36.81
CA ASN A 250 -17.94 -72.07 -36.58
C ASN A 250 -18.71 -72.37 -37.87
N SER A 251 -18.17 -72.00 -39.05
CA SER A 251 -18.69 -72.42 -40.36
C SER A 251 -18.40 -73.89 -40.70
N PHE A 252 -17.66 -74.64 -39.85
CA PHE A 252 -17.20 -76.00 -40.15
C PHE A 252 -17.91 -77.12 -39.36
N ASN A 253 -18.94 -76.81 -38.55
CA ASN A 253 -19.63 -77.83 -37.74
C ASN A 253 -21.16 -77.64 -37.72
N VAL A 254 -21.86 -78.00 -38.82
CA VAL A 254 -23.10 -78.81 -38.93
C VAL A 254 -23.28 -79.22 -40.41
N PRO A 255 -23.71 -80.46 -40.74
CA PRO A 255 -23.89 -80.97 -42.11
C PRO A 255 -25.01 -80.28 -42.89
N GLU A 256 -24.82 -80.21 -44.21
CA GLU A 256 -25.81 -79.79 -45.22
C GLU A 256 -27.07 -80.67 -45.17
N ASP A 257 -28.26 -80.06 -45.03
CA ASP A 257 -29.39 -80.45 -45.86
C ASP A 257 -30.47 -79.34 -46.00
N VAL A 258 -30.96 -79.26 -47.24
CA VAL A 258 -32.16 -78.64 -47.85
C VAL A 258 -32.71 -77.23 -47.46
N THR A 259 -32.74 -76.40 -48.52
CA THR A 259 -33.85 -75.58 -49.07
C THR A 259 -34.68 -74.58 -48.25
N GLU A 260 -34.85 -73.43 -48.92
CA GLU A 260 -35.97 -72.46 -48.89
C GLU A 260 -36.06 -71.45 -47.72
N GLN A 261 -35.96 -70.16 -48.13
CA GLN A 261 -36.35 -68.93 -47.41
C GLN A 261 -37.86 -68.98 -47.05
N PRO A 262 -38.42 -68.24 -46.04
CA PRO A 262 -38.14 -66.81 -45.77
C PRO A 262 -38.32 -66.26 -44.31
N LYS A 263 -37.78 -65.03 -44.10
CA LYS A 263 -38.21 -63.96 -43.15
C LYS A 263 -38.31 -64.28 -41.64
N GLN A 264 -37.36 -63.77 -40.83
CA GLN A 264 -37.48 -62.51 -40.05
C GLN A 264 -36.39 -62.38 -38.97
N ALA A 265 -35.99 -61.11 -38.76
CA ALA A 265 -35.35 -60.53 -37.59
C ALA A 265 -33.81 -60.41 -37.55
N VAL A 266 -33.41 -59.21 -37.10
CA VAL A 266 -32.10 -58.72 -36.65
C VAL A 266 -31.35 -57.88 -37.71
N ASN A 267 -31.51 -56.54 -37.75
CA ASN A 267 -30.77 -55.53 -36.96
C ASN A 267 -29.25 -55.83 -36.97
N VAL A 268 -28.29 -54.98 -37.35
CA VAL A 268 -28.07 -53.54 -37.21
C VAL A 268 -26.91 -53.20 -38.18
N VAL A 269 -26.77 -51.90 -38.48
CA VAL A 269 -25.56 -51.23 -39.02
C VAL A 269 -25.51 -51.12 -40.55
N ALA A 270 -26.30 -50.19 -41.08
CA ALA A 270 -25.79 -49.17 -42.00
C ALA A 270 -26.93 -48.21 -42.34
N GLU A 271 -27.03 -47.08 -41.65
CA GLU A 271 -27.57 -45.86 -42.26
C GLU A 271 -27.22 -44.65 -41.40
N GLN A 272 -26.35 -43.81 -41.94
CA GLN A 272 -25.94 -42.55 -41.34
C GLN A 272 -25.90 -41.51 -42.44
N ILE A 273 -27.05 -40.96 -42.85
CA ILE A 273 -27.11 -39.65 -43.53
C ILE A 273 -28.41 -38.90 -43.15
N HIS A 274 -28.26 -37.89 -42.26
CA HIS A 274 -29.02 -36.62 -42.11
C HIS A 274 -30.57 -36.68 -42.01
N GLN A 275 -31.28 -36.05 -41.06
CA GLN A 275 -31.19 -34.66 -40.58
C GLN A 275 -32.20 -34.40 -39.42
N GLN A 276 -31.90 -33.39 -38.57
CA GLN A 276 -32.81 -32.55 -37.75
C GLN A 276 -33.53 -33.14 -36.52
N SER A 277 -33.19 -32.65 -35.32
CA SER A 277 -33.93 -31.62 -34.55
C SER A 277 -33.61 -31.68 -33.03
N GLU A 278 -33.19 -30.55 -32.44
CA GLU A 278 -33.37 -30.25 -31.00
C GLU A 278 -34.86 -29.92 -30.74
N PRO A 279 -35.42 -29.91 -29.50
CA PRO A 279 -34.77 -29.75 -28.19
C PRO A 279 -35.31 -30.66 -27.06
N THR A 280 -34.69 -30.60 -25.87
CA THR A 280 -35.32 -30.28 -24.55
C THR A 280 -34.66 -31.03 -23.38
N LEU A 281 -34.37 -30.24 -22.33
CA LEU A 281 -33.99 -30.58 -20.96
C LEU A 281 -34.61 -31.87 -20.39
N THR A 282 -33.82 -32.66 -19.66
CA THR A 282 -34.12 -33.15 -18.30
C THR A 282 -32.86 -33.74 -17.65
N GLU A 283 -32.62 -33.37 -16.39
CA GLU A 283 -31.49 -33.76 -15.54
C GLU A 283 -31.42 -35.29 -15.33
N PRO A 284 -30.23 -35.82 -14.99
CA PRO A 284 -30.07 -36.21 -13.58
C PRO A 284 -28.71 -35.86 -12.98
N GLU A 285 -28.76 -35.62 -11.67
CA GLU A 285 -27.65 -35.42 -10.74
C GLU A 285 -26.61 -36.55 -10.81
N ASN A 286 -25.32 -36.19 -10.90
CA ASN A 286 -24.31 -36.81 -10.03
C ASN A 286 -23.05 -35.94 -9.90
N GLU A 287 -22.56 -35.82 -8.68
CA GLU A 287 -21.58 -34.87 -8.17
C GLU A 287 -20.14 -35.15 -8.64
N GLN A 288 -19.46 -34.17 -9.24
CA GLN A 288 -18.00 -34.02 -9.13
C GLN A 288 -17.62 -32.54 -9.03
N LYS A 289 -17.06 -32.16 -7.87
CA LYS A 289 -16.59 -30.82 -7.52
C LYS A 289 -15.56 -30.30 -8.51
N GLN A 290 -15.94 -29.34 -9.34
CA GLN A 290 -15.00 -28.41 -9.98
C GLN A 290 -14.88 -27.16 -9.10
N GLU A 291 -13.67 -26.89 -8.61
CA GLU A 291 -13.35 -25.60 -7.99
C GLU A 291 -13.46 -24.49 -9.02
N VAL A 292 -14.57 -23.75 -8.98
CA VAL A 292 -14.74 -22.53 -9.76
C VAL A 292 -13.77 -21.49 -9.20
N LYS A 293 -12.78 -21.08 -10.00
CA LYS A 293 -11.93 -19.90 -9.73
C LYS A 293 -12.85 -18.73 -9.37
N LYS A 294 -12.84 -18.31 -8.10
CA LYS A 294 -13.55 -17.10 -7.66
C LYS A 294 -12.95 -15.90 -8.38
N LEU A 295 -13.66 -15.36 -9.38
CA LEU A 295 -13.34 -14.07 -9.97
C LEU A 295 -13.50 -13.00 -8.86
N LYS A 296 -12.41 -12.32 -8.53
CA LYS A 296 -12.47 -11.12 -7.70
C LYS A 296 -12.98 -9.98 -8.57
N ILE A 297 -14.23 -9.57 -8.36
CA ILE A 297 -14.81 -8.40 -9.00
C ILE A 297 -14.39 -7.18 -8.18
N LEU A 298 -13.57 -6.30 -8.76
CA LEU A 298 -13.26 -5.00 -8.19
C LEU A 298 -14.26 -3.98 -8.77
N THR A 299 -15.07 -3.36 -7.93
CA THR A 299 -16.06 -2.36 -8.36
C THR A 299 -15.51 -0.97 -8.02
N LEU A 300 -15.34 -0.12 -9.04
CA LEU A 300 -14.89 1.26 -8.88
C LEU A 300 -16.05 2.20 -9.19
N GLU A 301 -16.53 2.93 -8.18
CA GLU A 301 -17.60 3.92 -8.35
C GLU A 301 -16.98 5.30 -8.60
N ILE A 302 -17.34 5.91 -9.73
CA ILE A 302 -16.86 7.25 -10.12
C ILE A 302 -18.08 8.16 -10.26
N LEU A 303 -18.13 9.22 -9.46
CA LEU A 303 -19.12 10.29 -9.57
C LEU A 303 -18.61 11.32 -10.57
N ILE A 304 -19.36 11.51 -11.66
CA ILE A 304 -19.04 12.46 -12.72
C ILE A 304 -20.06 13.60 -12.64
N ASP A 305 -19.55 14.82 -12.59
CA ASP A 305 -20.37 16.04 -12.64
C ASP A 305 -20.98 16.18 -14.05
N PRO A 306 -22.32 16.28 -14.19
CA PRO A 306 -22.96 16.43 -15.50
C PRO A 306 -22.49 17.65 -16.29
N ASP A 307 -21.97 18.69 -15.62
CA ASP A 307 -21.51 19.93 -16.25
C ASP A 307 -20.04 19.87 -16.69
N ASN A 308 -19.29 18.82 -16.31
CA ASN A 308 -17.91 18.59 -16.74
C ASN A 308 -17.78 17.24 -17.43
N LEU A 309 -18.21 17.20 -18.70
CA LEU A 309 -18.03 16.06 -19.58
C LEU A 309 -16.53 15.84 -19.80
N LEU A 310 -15.93 14.84 -19.15
CA LEU A 310 -14.66 14.28 -19.60
C LEU A 310 -14.90 13.40 -20.84
N PRO A 311 -14.35 13.71 -22.03
CA PRO A 311 -14.14 12.69 -23.05
C PRO A 311 -12.71 12.11 -22.90
N PRO A 312 -12.47 10.80 -23.03
CA PRO A 312 -13.43 9.73 -23.24
C PRO A 312 -13.08 8.47 -22.41
N PHE A 313 -13.52 8.43 -21.14
CA PHE A 313 -13.25 7.27 -20.27
C PHE A 313 -13.90 5.97 -20.81
N LYS A 314 -15.00 6.08 -21.58
CA LYS A 314 -15.62 4.93 -22.26
C LYS A 314 -14.70 4.30 -23.31
N PRO A 315 -14.19 5.03 -24.32
CA PRO A 315 -13.14 4.53 -25.23
C PRO A 315 -11.94 3.91 -24.54
N PHE A 316 -11.46 4.50 -23.43
CA PHE A 316 -10.37 3.89 -22.66
C PHE A 316 -10.74 2.51 -22.10
N LEU A 317 -11.96 2.35 -21.54
CA LEU A 317 -12.43 1.07 -21.02
C LEU A 317 -12.64 0.03 -22.13
N ASP A 318 -13.18 0.47 -23.26
CA ASP A 318 -13.43 -0.37 -24.43
C ASP A 318 -12.12 -0.86 -25.07
N GLU A 319 -11.12 0.02 -25.25
CA GLU A 319 -9.79 -0.33 -25.79
C GLU A 319 -9.04 -1.36 -24.93
N ASN A 320 -9.26 -1.33 -23.62
CA ASN A 320 -8.58 -2.23 -22.68
C ASN A 320 -9.43 -3.45 -22.27
N GLY A 321 -10.58 -3.66 -22.93
CA GLY A 321 -11.41 -4.87 -22.76
C GLY A 321 -12.16 -4.96 -21.43
N TYR A 322 -12.38 -3.83 -20.74
CA TYR A 322 -13.12 -3.80 -19.49
C TYR A 322 -14.63 -3.80 -19.73
N ARG A 323 -15.36 -4.69 -19.03
CA ARG A 323 -16.83 -4.61 -18.98
C ARG A 323 -17.26 -3.63 -17.90
N TYR A 324 -18.12 -2.68 -18.25
CA TYR A 324 -18.67 -1.69 -17.31
C TYR A 324 -20.19 -1.61 -17.41
N LYS A 325 -20.82 -1.10 -16.35
CA LYS A 325 -22.25 -0.74 -16.31
C LYS A 325 -22.36 0.71 -15.88
N ILE A 326 -23.13 1.51 -16.62
CA ILE A 326 -23.42 2.89 -16.25
C ILE A 326 -24.76 2.90 -15.51
N THR A 327 -24.78 3.43 -14.30
CA THR A 327 -25.99 3.64 -13.49
C THR A 327 -26.19 5.13 -13.29
N LYS A 328 -27.45 5.61 -13.38
CA LYS A 328 -27.76 7.00 -13.02
C LYS A 328 -27.81 7.09 -11.50
N TYR A 329 -27.31 8.19 -10.93
CA TYR A 329 -27.21 8.38 -9.47
C TYR A 329 -28.57 8.25 -8.75
N GLU A 330 -29.68 8.47 -9.46
CA GLU A 330 -31.04 8.31 -8.93
C GLU A 330 -31.49 6.85 -8.76
N ASP A 331 -30.80 5.88 -9.37
CA ASP A 331 -31.13 4.45 -9.31
C ASP A 331 -30.37 3.68 -8.20
N VAL A 332 -29.56 4.39 -7.38
CA VAL A 332 -28.71 3.78 -6.33
C VAL A 332 -29.21 4.10 -4.90
N LYS A 333 -30.46 4.59 -4.76
CA LYS A 333 -31.09 4.81 -3.46
C LYS A 333 -32.08 3.74 -3.07
#